data_AF-A0A372LPT8-F1
#
_entry.id   AF-A0A372LPT8-F1
#
_cell.length_a   1.000
_cell.length_b   1.000
_cell.length_c   1.000
_cell.angle_alpha   90.00
_cell.angle_beta   90.00
_cell.angle_gamma   90.00
#
_symmetry.space_group_name_H-M   'P 1'
#
loop_
_entity.id
_entity.type
_entity.pdbx_description
1 polymer ?
#
loop_
_entity_poly.entity_id
_entity_poly.type
_entity_poly.pdbx_seq_one_letter_code
_entity_poly.pdbx_strand_id
1 'polypeptide(L)'
;MEGNMLMQSSEQMLNILNDLVSIGSITLSEAEKHIPLRIEHYVKQISHFQENPSYISRHPTMDGRSFLTALYKHDEAEKTVIMLSHFDVVDVEEYGDLKHLAFRPIELTNALFKRLDELPADARKDLESGDWLFGRGTMDMKCGLVQHLSLLEKASAEKWKINLLLLTVPDEEVNSAGMREAVQKLLDIAADHKLTFTLCLNSEPMFTQVPGDENHYFYTGSIGKIMPGVLCFGRESHVGEPLSGINAAWMSSVVSQEIEWNEKLCETVNGQVSPPPTVLLQRDLKKEYSAQLPSLSVSLYNLLLMKRNPADVLGAMREAADSAAQKITSFIQEKYRTYSISHRQPDHIRVLSYEELKQYACEKSTCEQITALEYSAAMNTPGDNREQSIKAVEQMALFCRELAPMIVLFFAPPYYPAVNTSDNKDIQKLSRSLIEYTNKHFGYKLLPVDYFNGISDLSYAVLQAPLSDMDMYNTNLPGGRELYSIPFQEMACLTAPVLNVGPIGKDAHKKTERLYLPFAFDQLPKILKNLLLMHQDQ
;
A
#
# COMPACT_ATOMS: atom_id res chain seq x y z
N MET A 1 -23.67 -4.87 -37.30
CA MET A 1 -23.35 -6.22 -36.83
C MET A 1 -23.08 -6.08 -35.35
N GLU A 2 -23.98 -6.54 -34.48
CA GLU A 2 -23.68 -6.67 -33.06
C GLU A 2 -22.56 -7.71 -32.96
N GLY A 3 -21.32 -7.25 -32.76
CA GLY A 3 -20.18 -8.14 -32.57
C GLY A 3 -20.40 -8.99 -31.32
N ASN A 4 -20.09 -10.28 -31.39
CA ASN A 4 -20.10 -11.14 -30.21
C ASN A 4 -19.16 -10.54 -29.16
N MET A 5 -19.72 -10.02 -28.06
CA MET A 5 -18.96 -9.57 -26.91
C MET A 5 -18.27 -10.78 -26.25
N LEU A 6 -17.02 -10.58 -25.83
CA LEU A 6 -16.09 -11.61 -25.39
C LEU A 6 -15.93 -11.68 -23.88
N MET A 7 -16.44 -10.71 -23.12
CA MET A 7 -16.20 -10.54 -21.69
C MET A 7 -17.48 -10.27 -20.89
N GLN A 8 -18.63 -10.82 -21.31
CA GLN A 8 -19.93 -10.51 -20.69
C GLN A 8 -20.56 -11.67 -19.92
N SER A 9 -20.31 -12.92 -20.32
CA SER A 9 -20.83 -14.09 -19.61
C SER A 9 -19.93 -14.47 -18.43
N SER A 10 -20.50 -15.14 -17.42
CA SER A 10 -19.72 -15.61 -16.27
C SER A 10 -18.61 -16.58 -16.67
N GLU A 11 -18.85 -17.44 -17.67
CA GLU A 11 -17.85 -18.36 -18.22
C GLU A 11 -16.71 -17.60 -18.92
N GLN A 12 -17.03 -16.58 -19.71
CA GLN A 12 -16.04 -15.75 -20.38
C GLN A 12 -15.13 -15.04 -19.36
N MET A 13 -15.72 -14.38 -18.37
CA MET A 13 -14.95 -13.68 -17.33
C MET A 13 -14.12 -14.64 -16.48
N LEU A 14 -14.65 -15.82 -16.13
CA LEU A 14 -13.90 -16.86 -15.42
C LEU A 14 -12.71 -17.37 -16.24
N ASN A 15 -12.87 -17.56 -17.56
CA ASN A 15 -11.77 -17.98 -18.44
C ASN A 15 -10.67 -16.92 -18.51
N ILE A 16 -11.03 -15.63 -18.61
CA ILE A 16 -10.07 -14.52 -18.60
C ILE A 16 -9.37 -14.45 -17.24
N LEU A 17 -10.10 -14.60 -16.14
CA LEU A 17 -9.50 -14.63 -14.80
C LEU A 17 -8.46 -15.74 -14.67
N ASN A 18 -8.81 -16.97 -15.05
CA ASN A 18 -7.88 -18.10 -14.98
C ASN A 18 -6.64 -17.87 -15.85
N ASP A 19 -6.81 -17.29 -17.03
CA ASP A 19 -5.68 -16.93 -17.91
C ASP A 19 -4.75 -15.90 -17.28
N LEU A 20 -5.29 -14.80 -16.75
CA LEU A 20 -4.49 -13.77 -16.07
C LEU A 20 -3.83 -14.30 -14.79
N VAL A 21 -4.52 -15.15 -14.01
CA VAL A 21 -3.98 -15.77 -12.80
C VAL A 21 -2.86 -16.76 -13.13
N SER A 22 -2.94 -17.45 -14.27
CA SER A 22 -1.90 -18.40 -14.72
C SER A 22 -0.52 -17.75 -14.91
N ILE A 23 -0.49 -16.43 -15.12
CA ILE A 23 0.72 -15.64 -15.06
C ILE A 23 0.96 -15.28 -13.59
N GLY A 24 1.84 -16.02 -12.92
CA GLY A 24 2.25 -15.78 -11.53
C GLY A 24 3.07 -14.51 -11.37
N SER A 25 2.44 -13.35 -11.59
CA SER A 25 2.98 -12.00 -11.54
C SER A 25 3.30 -11.55 -10.12
N ILE A 26 4.12 -12.33 -9.41
CA ILE A 26 4.57 -11.97 -8.06
C ILE A 26 5.28 -10.61 -8.14
N THR A 27 5.03 -9.72 -7.19
CA THR A 27 5.65 -8.39 -7.15
C THR A 27 7.18 -8.48 -7.26
N LEU A 28 7.77 -7.64 -8.10
CA LEU A 28 9.19 -7.59 -8.48
C LEU A 28 9.70 -8.79 -9.30
N SER A 29 8.82 -9.68 -9.78
CA SER A 29 9.21 -10.82 -10.62
C SER A 29 9.27 -10.50 -12.11
N GLU A 30 9.95 -11.34 -12.89
CA GLU A 30 9.92 -11.24 -14.36
C GLU A 30 8.51 -11.45 -14.93
N ALA A 31 7.68 -12.27 -14.29
CA ALA A 31 6.31 -12.52 -14.75
C ALA A 31 5.43 -11.25 -14.66
N GLU A 32 5.69 -10.39 -13.68
CA GLU A 32 5.03 -9.08 -13.53
C GLU A 32 5.32 -8.15 -14.73
N LYS A 33 6.50 -8.25 -15.35
CA LYS A 33 6.83 -7.49 -16.57
C LYS A 33 6.04 -7.94 -17.80
N HIS A 34 5.53 -9.18 -17.79
CA HIS A 34 4.88 -9.79 -18.94
C HIS A 34 3.36 -9.66 -18.94
N ILE A 35 2.72 -9.61 -17.76
CA ILE A 35 1.25 -9.57 -17.68
C ILE A 35 0.61 -8.35 -18.40
N PRO A 36 1.22 -7.15 -18.48
CA PRO A 36 0.65 -6.05 -19.26
C PRO A 36 0.45 -6.39 -20.75
N LEU A 37 1.29 -7.26 -21.32
CA LEU A 37 1.14 -7.71 -22.71
C LEU A 37 -0.12 -8.57 -22.88
N ARG A 38 -0.45 -9.38 -21.88
CA ARG A 38 -1.64 -10.22 -21.90
C ARG A 38 -2.91 -9.40 -21.71
N ILE A 39 -2.86 -8.40 -20.83
CA ILE A 39 -3.96 -7.43 -20.66
C ILE A 39 -4.18 -6.65 -21.95
N GLU A 40 -3.10 -6.14 -22.57
CA GLU A 40 -3.15 -5.43 -23.85
C GLU A 40 -3.81 -6.29 -24.95
N HIS A 41 -3.52 -7.60 -24.97
CA HIS A 41 -4.15 -8.53 -25.91
C HIS A 41 -5.67 -8.59 -25.76
N TYR A 42 -6.20 -8.60 -24.54
CA TYR A 42 -7.65 -8.58 -24.30
C TYR A 42 -8.26 -7.22 -24.67
N VAL A 43 -7.63 -6.11 -24.27
CA VAL A 43 -8.12 -4.75 -24.60
C VAL A 43 -8.22 -4.55 -26.11
N LYS A 44 -7.24 -5.03 -26.90
CA LYS A 44 -7.25 -4.94 -28.37
C LYS A 44 -8.38 -5.70 -29.05
N GLN A 45 -9.06 -6.61 -28.35
CA GLN A 45 -10.20 -7.36 -28.91
C GLN A 45 -11.51 -6.58 -28.83
N ILE A 46 -11.59 -5.57 -27.96
CA ILE A 46 -12.78 -4.72 -27.83
C ILE A 46 -12.88 -3.79 -29.03
N SER A 47 -14.07 -3.70 -29.65
CA SER A 47 -14.28 -3.00 -30.92
C SER A 47 -13.80 -1.55 -30.93
N HIS A 48 -14.02 -0.79 -29.84
CA HIS A 48 -13.54 0.60 -29.74
C HIS A 48 -12.03 0.72 -29.94
N PHE A 49 -11.23 -0.20 -29.42
CA PHE A 49 -9.77 -0.13 -29.52
C PHE A 49 -9.22 -0.74 -30.82
N GLN A 50 -10.01 -1.56 -31.53
CA GLN A 50 -9.69 -1.94 -32.90
C GLN A 50 -9.75 -0.73 -33.84
N GLU A 51 -10.73 0.15 -33.61
CA GLU A 51 -10.88 1.41 -34.34
C GLU A 51 -9.91 2.50 -33.85
N ASN A 52 -9.59 2.50 -32.55
CA ASN A 52 -8.75 3.50 -31.89
C ASN A 52 -7.53 2.86 -31.17
N PRO A 53 -6.60 2.23 -31.90
CA PRO A 53 -5.46 1.52 -31.27
C PRO A 53 -4.51 2.45 -30.51
N SER A 54 -4.49 3.75 -30.82
CA SER A 54 -3.70 4.77 -30.11
C SER A 54 -4.21 5.06 -28.70
N TYR A 55 -5.41 4.62 -28.34
CA TYR A 55 -5.96 4.80 -26.99
C TYR A 55 -5.51 3.71 -26.01
N ILE A 56 -4.64 2.79 -26.44
CA ILE A 56 -3.94 1.86 -25.58
C ILE A 56 -2.49 2.32 -25.47
N SER A 57 -1.95 2.37 -24.26
CA SER A 57 -0.54 2.69 -24.03
C SER A 57 0.02 1.88 -22.88
N ARG A 58 1.26 1.41 -23.04
CA ARG A 58 2.09 0.86 -21.96
C ARG A 58 3.14 1.87 -21.60
N HIS A 59 3.30 2.12 -20.31
CA HIS A 59 4.21 3.13 -19.77
C HIS A 59 5.27 2.41 -18.93
N PRO A 60 6.55 2.42 -19.34
CA PRO A 60 7.60 1.75 -18.60
C PRO A 60 7.87 2.47 -17.28
N THR A 61 8.10 1.70 -16.22
CA THR A 61 8.63 2.19 -14.93
C THR A 61 10.15 2.15 -14.93
N MET A 62 10.78 2.83 -13.97
CA MET A 62 12.25 2.92 -13.88
C MET A 62 12.96 1.57 -13.76
N ASP A 63 12.29 0.55 -13.25
CA ASP A 63 12.80 -0.82 -13.08
C ASP A 63 12.45 -1.79 -14.23
N GLY A 64 11.90 -1.25 -15.33
CA GLY A 64 11.58 -2.01 -16.53
C GLY A 64 10.26 -2.80 -16.50
N ARG A 65 9.46 -2.67 -15.43
CA ARG A 65 8.03 -3.05 -15.46
C ARG A 65 7.25 -2.01 -16.27
N SER A 66 5.95 -2.22 -16.44
CA SER A 66 5.11 -1.22 -17.11
C SER A 66 3.68 -1.28 -16.61
N PHE A 67 3.05 -0.12 -16.44
CA PHE A 67 1.60 -0.03 -16.29
C PHE A 67 0.92 0.16 -17.65
N LEU A 68 -0.35 -0.20 -17.73
CA LEU A 68 -1.15 -0.09 -18.95
C LEU A 68 -2.32 0.87 -18.74
N THR A 69 -2.53 1.74 -19.73
CA THR A 69 -3.72 2.59 -19.82
C THR A 69 -4.53 2.26 -21.06
N ALA A 70 -5.86 2.24 -20.93
CA ALA A 70 -6.77 2.11 -22.07
C ALA A 70 -7.96 3.06 -21.93
N LEU A 71 -8.11 3.97 -22.89
CA LEU A 71 -9.16 5.01 -22.89
C LEU A 71 -10.32 4.63 -23.80
N TYR A 72 -11.48 4.32 -23.22
CA TYR A 72 -12.75 4.42 -23.91
C TYR A 72 -13.20 5.88 -23.92
N LYS A 73 -13.31 6.47 -25.12
CA LYS A 73 -13.73 7.86 -25.30
C LYS A 73 -15.04 7.96 -26.07
N HIS A 74 -15.95 8.80 -25.58
CA HIS A 74 -17.18 9.16 -26.27
C HIS A 74 -17.18 10.67 -26.57
N ASP A 75 -17.57 11.07 -27.79
CA ASP A 75 -17.44 12.46 -28.26
C ASP A 75 -18.27 13.47 -27.44
N GLU A 76 -19.43 13.05 -26.95
CA GLU A 76 -20.33 13.87 -26.11
C GLU A 76 -20.04 13.77 -24.61
N ALA A 77 -19.05 12.98 -24.18
CA ALA A 77 -18.80 12.74 -22.76
C ALA A 77 -17.86 13.79 -22.14
N GLU A 78 -18.36 14.48 -21.12
CA GLU A 78 -17.54 15.41 -20.31
C GLU A 78 -16.84 14.70 -19.15
N LYS A 79 -17.52 13.74 -18.53
CA LYS A 79 -17.04 13.00 -17.36
C LYS A 79 -16.12 11.86 -17.76
N THR A 80 -15.03 11.71 -17.02
CA THR A 80 -14.14 10.55 -17.11
C THR A 80 -14.04 9.84 -15.77
N VAL A 81 -14.18 8.51 -15.79
CA VAL A 81 -13.92 7.63 -14.65
C VAL A 81 -12.59 6.93 -14.86
N ILE A 82 -11.68 7.04 -13.89
CA ILE A 82 -10.48 6.22 -13.83
C ILE A 82 -10.87 4.89 -13.19
N MET A 83 -10.67 3.79 -13.89
CA MET A 83 -10.86 2.43 -13.38
C MET A 83 -9.49 1.87 -13.01
N LEU A 84 -9.19 1.85 -11.71
CA LEU A 84 -7.88 1.50 -11.15
C LEU A 84 -7.84 0.01 -10.76
N SER A 85 -6.75 -0.68 -11.08
CA SER A 85 -6.51 -2.04 -10.59
C SER A 85 -5.03 -2.40 -10.64
N HIS A 86 -4.51 -3.17 -9.69
CA HIS A 86 -3.18 -3.75 -9.81
C HIS A 86 -3.23 -5.19 -10.36
N PHE A 87 -2.10 -5.68 -10.84
CA PHE A 87 -2.00 -7.03 -11.42
C PHE A 87 -0.90 -7.88 -10.79
N ASP A 88 -0.07 -7.27 -9.95
CA ASP A 88 0.89 -7.98 -9.13
C ASP A 88 0.20 -8.70 -7.97
N VAL A 89 0.90 -9.65 -7.39
CA VAL A 89 0.41 -10.47 -6.28
C VAL A 89 1.54 -10.71 -5.29
N VAL A 90 1.22 -10.94 -4.03
CA VAL A 90 2.22 -11.41 -3.05
C VAL A 90 2.79 -12.78 -3.40
N ASP A 91 3.82 -13.19 -2.65
CA ASP A 91 4.42 -14.51 -2.80
C ASP A 91 3.42 -15.66 -2.47
N VAL A 92 3.92 -16.89 -2.61
CA VAL A 92 3.11 -18.11 -2.49
C VAL A 92 3.76 -19.13 -1.58
N GLU A 93 4.68 -18.71 -0.71
CA GLU A 93 5.39 -19.64 0.17
C GLU A 93 4.43 -20.32 1.16
N GLU A 94 3.38 -19.64 1.63
CA GLU A 94 2.42 -20.21 2.57
C GLU A 94 1.57 -21.38 1.99
N TYR A 95 1.55 -21.56 0.68
CA TYR A 95 0.91 -22.71 0.03
C TYR A 95 1.69 -24.02 0.23
N GLY A 96 2.95 -23.96 0.68
CA GLY A 96 3.76 -25.14 0.99
C GLY A 96 3.92 -26.07 -0.23
N ASP A 97 3.52 -27.34 -0.07
CA ASP A 97 3.64 -28.33 -1.14
C ASP A 97 2.67 -28.11 -2.31
N LEU A 98 1.62 -27.29 -2.12
CA LEU A 98 0.70 -26.87 -3.19
C LEU A 98 1.14 -25.60 -3.92
N LYS A 99 2.32 -25.05 -3.61
CA LYS A 99 2.87 -23.83 -4.25
C LYS A 99 2.84 -23.87 -5.78
N HIS A 100 3.14 -25.02 -6.37
CA HIS A 100 3.13 -25.23 -7.81
C HIS A 100 1.73 -25.11 -8.46
N LEU A 101 0.66 -25.10 -7.66
CA LEU A 101 -0.72 -24.91 -8.07
C LEU A 101 -1.28 -23.53 -7.70
N ALA A 102 -0.55 -22.68 -6.98
CA ALA A 102 -1.07 -21.39 -6.48
C ALA A 102 -1.67 -20.49 -7.59
N PHE A 103 -1.10 -20.57 -8.79
CA PHE A 103 -1.53 -19.86 -10.01
C PHE A 103 -2.36 -20.73 -10.97
N ARG A 104 -2.91 -21.84 -10.49
CA ARG A 104 -3.75 -22.77 -11.26
C ARG A 104 -5.06 -22.99 -10.51
N PRO A 105 -5.99 -22.03 -10.55
CA PRO A 105 -7.09 -21.99 -9.60
C PRO A 105 -7.98 -23.24 -9.63
N ILE A 106 -8.24 -23.77 -10.83
CA ILE A 106 -9.03 -24.99 -11.02
C ILE A 106 -8.32 -26.20 -10.40
N GLU A 107 -7.04 -26.39 -10.70
CA GLU A 107 -6.23 -27.50 -10.18
C GLU A 107 -6.00 -27.39 -8.67
N LEU A 108 -5.76 -26.19 -8.16
CA LEU A 108 -5.63 -25.93 -6.73
C LEU A 108 -6.92 -26.26 -6.00
N THR A 109 -8.06 -25.75 -6.47
CA THR A 109 -9.39 -26.04 -5.88
C THR A 109 -9.63 -27.55 -5.83
N ASN A 110 -9.33 -28.27 -6.92
CA ASN A 110 -9.40 -29.74 -6.97
C ASN A 110 -8.43 -30.46 -6.03
N ALA A 111 -7.23 -29.91 -5.83
CA ALA A 111 -6.24 -30.46 -4.89
C ALA A 111 -6.70 -30.29 -3.44
N LEU A 112 -7.31 -29.15 -3.11
CA LEU A 112 -7.83 -28.86 -1.77
C LEU A 112 -9.01 -29.78 -1.40
N PHE A 113 -9.82 -30.21 -2.36
CA PHE A 113 -10.86 -31.23 -2.13
C PHE A 113 -10.29 -32.57 -1.61
N LYS A 114 -9.02 -32.88 -1.93
CA LYS A 114 -8.34 -34.09 -1.43
C LYS A 114 -7.74 -33.89 -0.04
N ARG A 115 -7.83 -32.68 0.51
CA ARG A 115 -7.22 -32.25 1.78
C ARG A 115 -8.22 -31.50 2.67
N LEU A 116 -9.51 -31.82 2.56
CA LEU A 116 -10.57 -31.18 3.34
C LEU A 116 -10.25 -31.13 4.84
N ASP A 117 -9.64 -32.20 5.37
CA ASP A 117 -9.27 -32.32 6.78
C ASP A 117 -8.18 -31.35 7.27
N GLU A 118 -7.40 -30.77 6.35
CA GLU A 118 -6.36 -29.79 6.64
C GLU A 118 -6.88 -28.34 6.58
N LEU A 119 -8.11 -28.14 6.09
CA LEU A 119 -8.71 -26.82 5.92
C LEU A 119 -9.42 -26.34 7.19
N PRO A 120 -9.31 -25.04 7.52
CA PRO A 120 -10.20 -24.38 8.45
C PRO A 120 -11.68 -24.62 8.09
N ALA A 121 -12.55 -24.60 9.10
CA ALA A 121 -13.96 -24.98 8.94
C ALA A 121 -14.72 -24.11 7.93
N ASP A 122 -14.43 -22.81 7.88
CA ASP A 122 -15.01 -21.86 6.93
C ASP A 122 -14.52 -22.12 5.50
N ALA A 123 -13.22 -22.31 5.30
CA ALA A 123 -12.65 -22.63 4.00
C ALA A 123 -13.15 -23.98 3.47
N ARG A 124 -13.34 -24.98 4.35
CA ARG A 124 -13.95 -26.27 3.99
C ARG A 124 -15.39 -26.08 3.51
N LYS A 125 -16.22 -25.36 4.26
CA LYS A 125 -17.62 -25.08 3.91
C LYS A 125 -17.71 -24.36 2.55
N ASP A 126 -16.86 -23.36 2.35
CA ASP A 126 -16.79 -22.60 1.10
C ASP A 126 -16.38 -23.50 -0.07
N LEU A 127 -15.37 -24.37 0.10
CA LEU A 127 -14.95 -25.33 -0.91
C LEU A 127 -16.06 -26.34 -1.26
N GLU A 128 -16.72 -26.92 -0.26
CA GLU A 128 -17.80 -27.91 -0.43
C GLU A 128 -19.04 -27.34 -1.12
N SER A 129 -19.28 -26.02 -1.04
CA SER A 129 -20.39 -25.37 -1.74
C SER A 129 -20.27 -25.41 -3.27
N GLY A 130 -19.04 -25.45 -3.80
CA GLY A 130 -18.77 -25.33 -5.23
C GLY A 130 -18.86 -23.91 -5.79
N ASP A 131 -19.21 -22.91 -4.97
CA ASP A 131 -19.37 -21.52 -5.40
C ASP A 131 -18.08 -20.68 -5.29
N TRP A 132 -16.99 -21.27 -4.76
CA TRP A 132 -15.73 -20.59 -4.49
C TRP A 132 -14.59 -21.13 -5.34
N LEU A 133 -13.77 -20.21 -5.86
CA LEU A 133 -12.54 -20.51 -6.58
C LEU A 133 -11.33 -20.15 -5.73
N PHE A 134 -10.45 -21.12 -5.45
CA PHE A 134 -9.23 -20.91 -4.68
C PHE A 134 -8.06 -20.58 -5.59
N GLY A 135 -7.20 -19.65 -5.18
CA GLY A 135 -5.96 -19.32 -5.90
C GLY A 135 -5.42 -17.93 -5.61
N ARG A 136 -4.09 -17.80 -5.65
CA ARG A 136 -3.38 -16.53 -5.43
C ARG A 136 -3.73 -15.56 -6.56
N GLY A 137 -4.22 -14.39 -6.19
CA GLY A 137 -4.59 -13.32 -7.11
C GLY A 137 -5.93 -13.53 -7.80
N THR A 138 -6.70 -14.56 -7.40
CA THR A 138 -8.05 -14.76 -7.95
C THR A 138 -8.99 -13.65 -7.47
N MET A 139 -8.91 -13.28 -6.18
CA MET A 139 -9.65 -12.15 -5.63
C MET A 139 -8.86 -10.85 -5.65
N ASP A 140 -7.54 -10.91 -5.42
CA ASP A 140 -6.69 -9.76 -5.09
C ASP A 140 -5.56 -9.53 -6.12
N MET A 141 -5.77 -8.70 -7.15
CA MET A 141 -7.06 -8.14 -7.54
C MET A 141 -7.46 -8.43 -8.99
N LYS A 142 -6.94 -9.52 -9.59
CA LYS A 142 -7.18 -9.82 -11.02
C LYS A 142 -8.65 -10.00 -11.38
N CYS A 143 -9.52 -10.42 -10.46
CA CYS A 143 -10.96 -10.41 -10.71
C CYS A 143 -11.49 -8.99 -10.91
N GLY A 144 -11.06 -8.02 -10.10
CA GLY A 144 -11.39 -6.60 -10.29
C GLY A 144 -10.95 -6.07 -11.65
N LEU A 145 -9.73 -6.40 -12.09
CA LEU A 145 -9.25 -6.08 -13.44
C LEU A 145 -10.14 -6.69 -14.53
N VAL A 146 -10.58 -7.95 -14.39
CA VAL A 146 -11.52 -8.58 -15.32
C VAL A 146 -12.86 -7.83 -15.38
N GLN A 147 -13.36 -7.32 -14.25
CA GLN A 147 -14.56 -6.46 -14.25
C GLN A 147 -14.35 -5.18 -15.05
N HIS A 148 -13.19 -4.52 -14.88
CA HIS A 148 -12.88 -3.30 -15.62
C HIS A 148 -12.77 -3.55 -17.13
N LEU A 149 -12.18 -4.67 -17.55
CA LEU A 149 -12.17 -5.08 -18.96
C LEU A 149 -13.59 -5.33 -19.50
N SER A 150 -14.44 -6.01 -18.73
CA SER A 150 -15.85 -6.25 -19.07
C SER A 150 -16.64 -4.94 -19.22
N LEU A 151 -16.41 -3.96 -18.35
CA LEU A 151 -17.03 -2.63 -18.41
C LEU A 151 -16.59 -1.83 -19.63
N LEU A 152 -15.30 -1.86 -20.00
CA LEU A 152 -14.81 -1.22 -21.23
C LEU A 152 -15.52 -1.79 -22.47
N GLU A 153 -15.63 -3.12 -22.55
CA GLU A 153 -16.31 -3.78 -23.67
C GLU A 153 -17.79 -3.38 -23.73
N LYS A 154 -18.46 -3.39 -22.58
CA LYS A 154 -19.87 -3.06 -22.47
C LYS A 154 -20.16 -1.60 -22.82
N ALA A 155 -19.37 -0.67 -22.29
CA ALA A 155 -19.49 0.75 -22.59
C ALA A 155 -19.23 1.03 -24.08
N SER A 156 -18.25 0.34 -24.68
CA SER A 156 -17.98 0.38 -26.12
C SER A 156 -19.18 -0.09 -26.94
N ALA A 157 -19.76 -1.25 -26.61
CA ALA A 157 -20.86 -1.84 -27.36
C ALA A 157 -22.17 -1.04 -27.22
N GLU A 158 -22.48 -0.59 -26.01
CA GLU A 158 -23.71 0.17 -25.69
C GLU A 158 -23.56 1.68 -25.92
N LYS A 159 -22.36 2.16 -26.28
CA LYS A 159 -22.03 3.58 -26.51
C LYS A 159 -22.40 4.49 -25.33
N TRP A 160 -21.88 4.16 -24.15
CA TRP A 160 -22.13 4.97 -22.95
C TRP A 160 -21.57 6.39 -23.13
N LYS A 161 -22.32 7.40 -22.68
CA LYS A 161 -21.94 8.82 -22.77
C LYS A 161 -21.04 9.23 -21.61
N ILE A 162 -20.02 8.42 -21.33
CA ILE A 162 -19.01 8.64 -20.31
C ILE A 162 -17.67 8.12 -20.80
N ASN A 163 -16.57 8.80 -20.46
CA ASN A 163 -15.23 8.29 -20.76
C ASN A 163 -14.79 7.34 -19.65
N LEU A 164 -14.18 6.21 -20.00
CA LEU A 164 -13.60 5.27 -19.05
C LEU A 164 -12.11 5.11 -19.34
N LEU A 165 -11.27 5.37 -18.36
CA LEU A 165 -9.83 5.17 -18.44
C LEU A 165 -9.43 4.01 -17.54
N LEU A 166 -9.14 2.85 -18.11
CA LEU A 166 -8.46 1.79 -17.36
C LEU A 166 -7.04 2.25 -17.07
N LEU A 167 -6.64 2.18 -15.81
CA LEU A 167 -5.26 2.29 -15.35
C LEU A 167 -4.96 1.02 -14.56
N THR A 168 -4.05 0.19 -15.08
CA THR A 168 -3.62 -1.00 -14.35
C THR A 168 -2.11 -1.09 -14.18
N VAL A 169 -1.69 -1.32 -12.94
CA VAL A 169 -0.35 -1.00 -12.44
C VAL A 169 0.36 -2.19 -11.81
N PRO A 170 1.70 -2.25 -11.89
CA PRO A 170 2.53 -3.15 -11.10
C PRO A 170 2.79 -2.60 -9.69
N ASP A 171 3.34 -3.46 -8.84
CA ASP A 171 4.01 -3.13 -7.58
C ASP A 171 3.15 -2.59 -6.44
N GLU A 172 1.83 -2.78 -6.44
CA GLU A 172 0.96 -2.30 -5.36
C GLU A 172 1.41 -2.87 -3.99
N GLU A 173 1.79 -4.13 -3.96
CA GLU A 173 2.01 -4.89 -2.71
C GLU A 173 3.28 -4.50 -1.95
N VAL A 174 4.19 -3.73 -2.57
CA VAL A 174 5.51 -3.40 -1.99
C VAL A 174 5.84 -1.92 -1.97
N ASN A 175 5.95 -1.25 -3.12
CA ASN A 175 6.36 0.16 -3.19
C ASN A 175 5.46 1.05 -4.05
N SER A 176 4.44 0.49 -4.69
CA SER A 176 3.55 1.14 -5.65
C SER A 176 4.31 1.97 -6.69
N ALA A 177 5.38 1.41 -7.27
CA ALA A 177 6.09 2.07 -8.36
C ALA A 177 5.16 2.40 -9.53
N GLY A 178 4.24 1.47 -9.86
CA GLY A 178 3.28 1.65 -10.94
C GLY A 178 2.38 2.87 -10.75
N MET A 179 1.66 2.96 -9.63
CA MET A 179 0.74 4.08 -9.41
C MET A 179 1.47 5.40 -9.18
N ARG A 180 2.59 5.40 -8.45
CA ARG A 180 3.40 6.63 -8.26
C ARG A 180 3.87 7.22 -9.59
N GLU A 181 4.32 6.40 -10.53
CA GLU A 181 4.68 6.89 -11.87
C GLU A 181 3.46 7.23 -12.74
N ALA A 182 2.31 6.58 -12.50
CA ALA A 182 1.08 6.85 -13.24
C ALA A 182 0.44 8.21 -12.93
N VAL A 183 0.66 8.80 -11.75
CA VAL A 183 0.04 10.09 -11.36
C VAL A 183 0.32 11.19 -12.39
N GLN A 184 1.60 11.42 -12.73
CA GLN A 184 1.95 12.42 -13.76
C GLN A 184 1.35 12.03 -15.11
N LYS A 185 1.35 10.74 -15.45
CA LYS A 185 0.83 10.29 -16.74
C LYS A 185 -0.67 10.48 -16.89
N LEU A 186 -1.43 10.38 -15.80
CA LEU A 186 -2.86 10.69 -15.77
C LEU A 186 -3.11 12.16 -16.12
N LEU A 187 -2.29 13.08 -15.61
CA LEU A 187 -2.39 14.51 -15.93
C LEU A 187 -2.08 14.78 -17.41
N ASP A 188 -1.06 14.12 -17.96
CA ASP A 188 -0.73 14.22 -19.39
C ASP A 188 -1.90 13.72 -20.26
N ILE A 189 -2.44 12.54 -19.95
CA ILE A 189 -3.58 11.95 -20.68
C ILE A 189 -4.81 12.87 -20.59
N ALA A 190 -5.06 13.46 -19.43
CA ALA A 190 -6.16 14.40 -19.26
C ALA A 190 -5.98 15.64 -20.14
N ALA A 191 -4.77 16.19 -20.23
CA ALA A 191 -4.47 17.33 -21.09
C ALA A 191 -4.59 16.96 -22.58
N ASP A 192 -3.98 15.86 -23.01
CA ASP A 192 -3.92 15.41 -24.41
C ASP A 192 -5.33 15.11 -24.96
N HIS A 193 -6.18 14.47 -24.15
CA HIS A 193 -7.51 14.05 -24.57
C HIS A 193 -8.64 14.97 -24.08
N LYS A 194 -8.30 16.05 -23.35
CA LYS A 194 -9.25 16.99 -22.72
C LYS A 194 -10.26 16.30 -21.80
N LEU A 195 -9.76 15.45 -20.91
CA LEU A 195 -10.57 14.68 -19.98
C LEU A 195 -10.78 15.43 -18.67
N THR A 196 -11.96 15.28 -18.08
CA THR A 196 -12.24 15.73 -16.71
C THR A 196 -12.45 14.50 -15.84
N PHE A 197 -11.48 14.19 -14.97
CA PHE A 197 -11.63 13.08 -14.02
C PHE A 197 -12.65 13.45 -12.95
N THR A 198 -13.67 12.60 -12.80
CA THR A 198 -14.81 12.84 -11.90
C THR A 198 -15.06 11.70 -10.91
N LEU A 199 -14.36 10.58 -11.08
CA LEU A 199 -14.37 9.46 -10.15
C LEU A 199 -13.11 8.61 -10.39
N CYS A 200 -12.46 8.17 -9.32
CA CYS A 200 -11.48 7.08 -9.33
C CYS A 200 -12.15 5.84 -8.70
N LEU A 201 -12.48 4.87 -9.55
CA LEU A 201 -13.12 3.63 -9.19
C LEU A 201 -12.07 2.52 -9.09
N ASN A 202 -11.82 2.03 -7.87
CA ASN A 202 -11.02 0.84 -7.65
C ASN A 202 -11.92 -0.41 -7.53
N SER A 203 -11.33 -1.59 -7.73
CA SER A 203 -12.01 -2.88 -7.73
C SER A 203 -11.36 -3.89 -6.77
N GLU A 204 -10.69 -3.41 -5.72
CA GLU A 204 -10.12 -4.27 -4.67
C GLU A 204 -11.21 -5.11 -4.02
N PRO A 205 -10.90 -6.34 -3.61
CA PRO A 205 -11.88 -7.20 -2.98
C PRO A 205 -12.41 -6.65 -1.66
N MET A 206 -13.64 -7.04 -1.34
CA MET A 206 -14.24 -6.78 -0.04
C MET A 206 -13.58 -7.65 1.02
N PHE A 207 -13.06 -7.03 2.09
CA PHE A 207 -12.58 -7.74 3.27
C PHE A 207 -13.66 -7.82 4.35
N THR A 208 -13.76 -9.00 4.96
CA THR A 208 -14.51 -9.20 6.21
C THR A 208 -13.97 -8.29 7.31
N GLN A 209 -14.85 -7.56 8.00
CA GLN A 209 -14.46 -6.59 9.03
C GLN A 209 -14.17 -7.26 10.38
N VAL A 210 -14.88 -8.35 10.67
CA VAL A 210 -14.70 -9.17 11.87
C VAL A 210 -14.80 -10.66 11.51
N PRO A 211 -14.24 -11.59 12.32
CA PRO A 211 -14.40 -13.02 12.08
C PRO A 211 -15.89 -13.42 12.05
N GLY A 212 -16.30 -14.10 10.97
CA GLY A 212 -17.70 -14.53 10.78
C GLY A 212 -18.63 -13.45 10.22
N ASP A 213 -18.09 -12.32 9.77
CA ASP A 213 -18.85 -11.26 9.11
C ASP A 213 -19.42 -11.73 7.75
N GLU A 214 -20.73 -11.64 7.62
CA GLU A 214 -21.49 -11.99 6.40
C GLU A 214 -21.99 -10.74 5.65
N ASN A 215 -21.62 -9.54 6.10
CA ASN A 215 -21.99 -8.31 5.41
C ASN A 215 -21.14 -8.10 4.16
N HIS A 216 -21.69 -7.30 3.23
CA HIS A 216 -21.01 -6.90 2.00
C HIS A 216 -20.76 -5.40 2.02
N TYR A 217 -19.60 -4.97 1.51
CA TYR A 217 -19.11 -3.61 1.72
C TYR A 217 -18.73 -2.93 0.40
N PHE A 218 -18.71 -1.61 0.42
CA PHE A 218 -17.94 -0.82 -0.53
C PHE A 218 -17.22 0.28 0.25
N TYR A 219 -16.13 0.78 -0.31
CA TYR A 219 -15.26 1.71 0.43
C TYR A 219 -15.23 3.06 -0.26
N THR A 220 -15.36 4.12 0.53
CA THR A 220 -15.29 5.52 0.06
C THR A 220 -13.91 6.14 0.25
N GLY A 221 -12.92 5.29 0.56
CA GLY A 221 -11.57 5.67 0.92
C GLY A 221 -10.68 4.45 1.14
N SER A 222 -9.40 4.71 1.41
CA SER A 222 -8.38 3.72 1.74
C SER A 222 -7.64 4.17 2.99
N ILE A 223 -7.38 3.22 3.90
CA ILE A 223 -6.49 3.48 5.02
C ILE A 223 -5.09 3.82 4.49
N GLY A 224 -4.43 4.78 5.12
CA GLY A 224 -3.05 5.09 4.83
C GLY A 224 -2.10 4.14 5.57
N LYS A 225 -0.86 4.07 5.10
CA LYS A 225 0.23 3.34 5.75
C LYS A 225 1.48 4.16 5.68
N ILE A 226 2.14 4.37 6.82
CA ILE A 226 3.45 5.00 6.92
C ILE A 226 4.36 4.14 7.78
N MET A 227 5.66 4.14 7.44
CA MET A 227 6.67 3.37 8.18
C MET A 227 7.65 4.30 8.87
N PRO A 228 7.35 4.77 10.11
CA PRO A 228 8.35 5.46 10.90
C PRO A 228 9.45 4.49 11.33
N GLY A 229 10.67 5.00 11.30
CA GLY A 229 11.88 4.32 11.74
C GLY A 229 12.57 5.07 12.86
N VAL A 230 13.27 4.32 13.71
CA VAL A 230 14.09 4.86 14.79
C VAL A 230 15.47 4.25 14.75
N LEU A 231 16.51 5.08 14.64
CA LEU A 231 17.89 4.68 14.85
C LEU A 231 18.36 5.16 16.22
N CYS A 232 18.78 4.22 17.07
CA CYS A 232 19.41 4.51 18.35
C CYS A 232 20.93 4.45 18.20
N PHE A 233 21.63 5.53 18.56
CA PHE A 233 23.08 5.57 18.67
C PHE A 233 23.45 5.70 20.15
N GLY A 234 23.98 4.61 20.71
CA GLY A 234 24.45 4.52 22.10
C GLY A 234 25.89 5.00 22.29
N ARG A 235 26.54 4.47 23.32
CA ARG A 235 27.94 4.75 23.68
C ARG A 235 28.71 3.44 23.81
N GLU A 236 29.78 3.30 23.04
CA GLU A 236 30.64 2.12 23.08
C GLU A 236 31.30 1.95 24.44
N SER A 237 31.41 0.70 24.88
CA SER A 237 32.24 0.31 26.02
C SER A 237 32.64 -1.17 25.89
N HIS A 238 33.71 -1.56 26.58
CA HIS A 238 34.05 -2.96 26.78
C HIS A 238 32.94 -3.65 27.61
N VAL A 239 32.58 -4.89 27.29
CA VAL A 239 31.51 -5.63 28.00
C VAL A 239 31.81 -5.85 29.48
N GLY A 240 33.08 -5.78 29.89
CA GLY A 240 33.50 -5.79 31.30
C GLY A 240 33.25 -4.48 32.06
N GLU A 241 32.94 -3.39 31.34
CA GLU A 241 32.65 -2.06 31.90
C GLU A 241 31.29 -1.53 31.39
N PRO A 242 30.19 -2.28 31.53
CA PRO A 242 28.93 -1.94 30.86
C PRO A 242 28.34 -0.60 31.33
N LEU A 243 28.66 -0.17 32.55
CA LEU A 243 28.19 1.09 33.14
C LEU A 243 28.88 2.33 32.54
N SER A 244 29.95 2.14 31.77
CA SER A 244 30.65 3.25 31.10
C SER A 244 30.15 3.55 29.69
N GLY A 245 29.28 2.70 29.13
CA GLY A 245 28.61 2.88 27.84
C GLY A 245 27.08 2.83 27.94
N ILE A 246 26.44 2.87 26.77
CA ILE A 246 24.98 2.77 26.63
C ILE A 246 24.71 1.85 25.43
N ASN A 247 24.06 0.72 25.69
CA ASN A 247 23.79 -0.28 24.66
C ASN A 247 22.62 0.18 23.76
N ALA A 248 22.89 0.38 22.47
CA ALA A 248 21.90 0.85 21.51
C ALA A 248 20.77 -0.17 21.25
N ALA A 249 21.06 -1.47 21.32
CA ALA A 249 20.03 -2.51 21.18
C ALA A 249 19.04 -2.49 22.34
N TRP A 250 19.50 -2.10 23.53
CA TRP A 250 18.60 -1.87 24.67
C TRP A 250 17.81 -0.58 24.49
N MET A 251 18.43 0.51 24.00
CA MET A 251 17.70 1.76 23.72
C MET A 251 16.53 1.53 22.75
N SER A 252 16.75 0.82 21.65
CA SER A 252 15.68 0.53 20.68
C SER A 252 14.56 -0.34 21.28
N SER A 253 14.88 -1.23 22.21
CA SER A 253 13.86 -1.99 22.95
C SER A 253 12.99 -1.11 23.85
N VAL A 254 13.57 -0.09 24.50
CA VAL A 254 12.79 0.85 25.33
C VAL A 254 11.94 1.76 24.44
N VAL A 255 12.45 2.21 23.30
CA VAL A 255 11.65 2.98 22.34
C VAL A 255 10.49 2.14 21.79
N SER A 256 10.74 0.88 21.46
CA SER A 256 9.69 -0.02 20.96
C SER A 256 8.60 -0.28 22.00
N GLN A 257 8.93 -0.29 23.30
CA GLN A 257 7.92 -0.37 24.37
C GLN A 257 7.00 0.86 24.43
N GLU A 258 7.45 2.03 23.98
CA GLU A 258 6.61 3.23 23.89
C GLU A 258 5.74 3.26 22.63
N ILE A 259 6.04 2.42 21.64
CA ILE A 259 5.36 2.45 20.33
C ILE A 259 4.45 1.25 20.17
N GLU A 260 4.91 0.04 20.48
CA GLU A 260 4.13 -1.19 20.31
C GLU A 260 2.76 -1.08 20.98
N TRP A 261 1.72 -1.19 20.15
CA TRP A 261 0.33 -1.05 20.54
C TRP A 261 -0.08 0.26 21.25
N ASN A 262 0.68 1.34 21.06
CA ASN A 262 0.37 2.62 21.69
C ASN A 262 -0.90 3.25 21.09
N GLU A 263 -1.97 3.29 21.88
CA GLU A 263 -3.27 3.86 21.51
C GLU A 263 -3.20 5.34 21.10
N LYS A 264 -2.22 6.11 21.60
CA LYS A 264 -2.03 7.51 21.18
C LYS A 264 -1.61 7.65 19.72
N LEU A 265 -1.01 6.60 19.16
CA LEU A 265 -0.64 6.51 17.76
C LEU A 265 -1.80 6.02 16.87
N CYS A 266 -2.94 5.63 17.46
CA CYS A 266 -4.15 5.28 16.73
C CYS A 266 -5.00 6.51 16.43
N GLU A 267 -5.89 6.36 15.45
CA GLU A 267 -6.91 7.34 15.10
C GLU A 267 -8.31 6.77 15.33
N THR A 268 -9.26 7.65 15.63
CA THR A 268 -10.68 7.33 15.65
C THR A 268 -11.42 8.31 14.76
N VAL A 269 -11.98 7.82 13.65
CA VAL A 269 -12.70 8.63 12.66
C VAL A 269 -14.05 7.97 12.41
N ASN A 270 -15.14 8.73 12.60
CA ASN A 270 -16.51 8.26 12.37
C ASN A 270 -16.85 6.92 13.09
N GLY A 271 -16.25 6.69 14.26
CA GLY A 271 -16.45 5.46 15.04
C GLY A 271 -15.59 4.28 14.61
N GLN A 272 -14.79 4.41 13.54
CA GLN A 272 -13.77 3.44 13.14
C GLN A 272 -12.46 3.77 13.84
N VAL A 273 -11.72 2.74 14.25
CA VAL A 273 -10.43 2.88 14.93
C VAL A 273 -9.35 2.26 14.06
N SER A 274 -8.25 2.97 13.82
CA SER A 274 -7.10 2.40 13.11
C SER A 274 -6.45 1.31 13.99
N PRO A 275 -5.97 0.21 13.41
CA PRO A 275 -5.19 -0.77 14.16
C PRO A 275 -3.98 -0.12 14.83
N PRO A 276 -3.57 -0.62 16.01
CA PRO A 276 -2.48 -0.01 16.74
C PRO A 276 -1.13 -0.36 16.08
N PRO A 277 -0.11 0.48 16.29
CA PRO A 277 1.18 0.31 15.64
C PRO A 277 1.91 -0.97 16.07
N THR A 278 2.74 -1.50 15.18
CA THR A 278 3.46 -2.77 15.42
C THR A 278 4.88 -2.71 14.87
N VAL A 279 5.85 -3.23 15.63
CA VAL A 279 7.24 -3.40 15.20
C VAL A 279 7.32 -4.40 14.05
N LEU A 280 7.85 -3.97 12.90
CA LEU A 280 8.12 -4.85 11.76
C LEU A 280 9.55 -5.38 11.74
N LEU A 281 10.49 -4.57 12.22
CA LEU A 281 11.91 -4.89 12.25
C LEU A 281 12.54 -4.24 13.47
N GLN A 282 13.38 -4.98 14.19
CA GLN A 282 14.24 -4.44 15.23
C GLN A 282 15.51 -5.27 15.33
N ARG A 283 16.68 -4.63 15.17
CA ARG A 283 17.98 -5.30 15.30
C ARG A 283 19.10 -4.33 15.65
N ASP A 284 20.21 -4.84 16.15
CA ASP A 284 21.46 -4.08 16.19
C ASP A 284 22.14 -4.07 14.81
N LEU A 285 22.99 -3.06 14.58
CA LEU A 285 23.73 -2.91 13.32
C LEU A 285 25.18 -3.40 13.43
N LYS A 286 25.50 -4.19 14.47
CA LYS A 286 26.85 -4.73 14.65
C LYS A 286 27.11 -5.85 13.65
N LYS A 287 28.15 -5.71 12.83
CA LYS A 287 28.47 -6.68 11.76
C LYS A 287 29.18 -7.94 12.25
N GLU A 288 30.02 -7.80 13.28
CA GLU A 288 30.89 -8.88 13.76
C GLU A 288 30.81 -9.01 15.28
N TYR A 289 30.99 -10.22 15.79
CA TYR A 289 31.05 -10.44 17.23
C TYR A 289 32.33 -9.84 17.84
N SER A 290 32.17 -9.10 18.94
CA SER A 290 33.29 -8.58 19.75
C SER A 290 32.85 -8.30 21.18
N ALA A 291 33.80 -8.17 22.10
CA ALA A 291 33.59 -7.81 23.51
C ALA A 291 33.26 -6.31 23.73
N GLN A 292 32.51 -5.72 22.80
CA GLN A 292 32.09 -4.31 22.79
C GLN A 292 30.57 -4.22 22.76
N LEU A 293 29.99 -3.27 23.49
CA LEU A 293 28.55 -3.01 23.42
C LEU A 293 28.13 -2.59 21.99
N PRO A 294 26.95 -3.02 21.50
CA PRO A 294 26.39 -2.49 20.25
C PRO A 294 26.18 -0.98 20.34
N SER A 295 26.78 -0.23 19.41
CA SER A 295 26.69 1.23 19.35
C SER A 295 25.52 1.73 18.53
N LEU A 296 24.97 0.92 17.63
CA LEU A 296 23.86 1.27 16.75
C LEU A 296 22.80 0.17 16.74
N SER A 297 21.53 0.59 16.74
CA SER A 297 20.38 -0.29 16.54
C SER A 297 19.29 0.47 15.80
N VAL A 298 18.48 -0.26 15.03
CA VAL A 298 17.38 0.30 14.26
C VAL A 298 16.09 -0.47 14.50
N SER A 299 14.97 0.25 14.42
CA SER A 299 13.63 -0.31 14.46
C SER A 299 12.73 0.36 13.42
N LEU A 300 11.86 -0.41 12.77
CA LEU A 300 10.84 0.07 11.84
C LEU A 300 9.46 -0.39 12.34
N TYR A 301 8.47 0.49 12.24
CA TYR A 301 7.13 0.25 12.74
C TYR A 301 6.10 0.43 11.61
N ASN A 302 5.02 -0.35 11.65
CA ASN A 302 3.84 -0.12 10.81
C ASN A 302 2.89 0.83 11.55
N LEU A 303 2.55 1.95 10.94
CA LEU A 303 1.44 2.81 11.36
C LEU A 303 0.39 2.88 10.25
N LEU A 304 -0.86 2.63 10.62
CA LEU A 304 -2.00 2.84 9.72
C LEU A 304 -2.66 4.18 10.04
N LEU A 305 -2.98 4.94 9.00
CA LEU A 305 -3.42 6.33 9.07
C LEU A 305 -4.85 6.49 8.54
N MET A 306 -5.57 7.46 9.08
CA MET A 306 -6.89 7.90 8.61
C MET A 306 -6.88 9.38 8.24
N LYS A 307 -6.71 10.28 9.20
CA LYS A 307 -6.64 11.75 8.99
C LYS A 307 -5.26 12.33 9.25
N ARG A 308 -4.39 11.63 9.99
CA ARG A 308 -3.04 12.10 10.28
C ARG A 308 -2.19 12.10 9.01
N ASN A 309 -1.33 13.11 8.91
CA ASN A 309 -0.33 13.25 7.86
C ASN A 309 1.09 12.97 8.42
N PRO A 310 2.15 13.01 7.58
CA PRO A 310 3.51 12.73 8.03
C PRO A 310 4.02 13.67 9.14
N ALA A 311 3.59 14.93 9.15
CA ALA A 311 3.95 15.88 10.21
C ALA A 311 3.37 15.46 11.57
N ASP A 312 2.09 15.07 11.60
CA ASP A 312 1.42 14.59 12.82
C ASP A 312 2.11 13.32 13.36
N VAL A 313 2.46 12.41 12.46
CA VAL A 313 3.15 11.15 12.80
C VAL A 313 4.52 11.44 13.39
N LEU A 314 5.32 12.31 12.76
CA LEU A 314 6.63 12.67 13.29
C LEU A 314 6.54 13.31 14.68
N GLY A 315 5.56 14.18 14.90
CA GLY A 315 5.27 14.77 16.20
C GLY A 315 4.96 13.72 17.27
N ALA A 316 4.05 12.79 16.98
CA ALA A 316 3.68 11.73 17.91
C ALA A 316 4.82 10.73 18.19
N MET A 317 5.62 10.41 17.16
CA MET A 317 6.82 9.58 17.31
C MET A 317 7.89 10.27 18.17
N ARG A 318 8.00 11.60 18.08
CA ARG A 318 8.89 12.39 18.95
C ARG A 318 8.48 12.32 20.41
N GLU A 319 7.19 12.45 20.72
CA GLU A 319 6.71 12.29 22.10
C GLU A 319 7.03 10.90 22.67
N ALA A 320 6.85 9.85 21.87
CA ALA A 320 7.20 8.48 22.28
C ALA A 320 8.71 8.32 22.51
N ALA A 321 9.54 8.88 21.63
CA ALA A 321 11.00 8.84 21.77
C ALA A 321 11.51 9.67 22.96
N ASP A 322 10.90 10.82 23.25
CA ASP A 322 11.22 11.63 24.43
C ASP A 322 10.87 10.88 25.73
N SER A 323 9.72 10.20 25.77
CA SER A 323 9.35 9.30 26.87
C SER A 323 10.38 8.20 27.07
N ALA A 324 10.79 7.54 25.98
CA ALA A 324 11.82 6.50 26.02
C ALA A 324 13.17 7.03 26.50
N ALA A 325 13.61 8.19 26.01
CA ALA A 325 14.83 8.85 26.44
C ALA A 325 14.81 9.11 27.95
N GLN A 326 13.70 9.63 28.50
CA GLN A 326 13.54 9.85 29.94
C GLN A 326 13.59 8.54 30.74
N LYS A 327 12.94 7.47 30.26
CA LYS A 327 12.97 6.14 30.90
C LYS A 327 14.38 5.57 30.94
N ILE A 328 15.12 5.67 29.83
CA ILE A 328 16.52 5.24 29.73
C ILE A 328 17.38 6.03 30.71
N THR A 329 17.31 7.37 30.69
CA THR A 329 18.08 8.23 31.59
C THR A 329 17.79 7.89 33.06
N SER A 330 16.51 7.77 33.43
CA SER A 330 16.10 7.44 34.80
C SER A 330 16.62 6.07 35.25
N PHE A 331 16.56 5.07 34.36
CA PHE A 331 17.11 3.75 34.63
C PHE A 331 18.62 3.79 34.87
N ILE A 332 19.38 4.50 34.03
CA ILE A 332 20.84 4.63 34.20
C ILE A 332 21.15 5.36 35.51
N GLN A 333 20.43 6.44 35.84
CA GLN A 333 20.60 7.17 37.12
C GLN A 333 20.44 6.23 38.32
N GLU A 334 19.40 5.39 38.30
CA GLU A 334 19.14 4.44 39.39
C GLU A 334 20.23 3.36 39.47
N LYS A 335 20.77 2.89 38.34
CA LYS A 335 21.89 1.94 38.36
C LYS A 335 23.18 2.58 38.86
N TYR A 336 23.48 3.82 38.49
CA TYR A 336 24.62 4.55 39.05
C TYR A 336 24.52 4.69 40.57
N ARG A 337 23.33 4.98 41.10
CA ARG A 337 23.06 5.00 42.54
C ARG A 337 23.29 3.62 43.18
N THR A 338 22.76 2.56 42.58
CA THR A 338 22.88 1.17 43.07
C THR A 338 24.35 0.73 43.15
N TYR A 339 25.16 1.06 42.14
CA TYR A 339 26.58 0.71 42.07
C TYR A 339 27.50 1.77 42.71
N SER A 340 26.94 2.75 43.44
CA SER A 340 27.68 3.82 44.13
C SER A 340 28.62 4.64 43.22
N ILE A 341 28.21 4.85 41.96
CA ILE A 341 28.90 5.70 40.98
C ILE A 341 28.43 7.14 41.17
N SER A 342 28.91 7.79 42.23
CA SER A 342 28.41 9.08 42.71
C SER A 342 28.88 10.31 41.92
N HIS A 343 29.91 10.16 41.07
CA HIS A 343 30.53 11.27 40.33
C HIS A 343 30.10 11.35 38.87
N ARG A 344 29.28 10.40 38.37
CA ARG A 344 28.86 10.34 36.97
C ARG A 344 27.37 10.64 36.85
N GLN A 345 27.03 11.60 36.00
CA GLN A 345 25.66 11.83 35.56
C GLN A 345 25.42 11.05 34.27
N PRO A 346 24.21 10.51 34.05
CA PRO A 346 23.89 9.89 32.77
C PRO A 346 23.93 10.93 31.66
N ASP A 347 24.41 10.49 30.50
CA ASP A 347 24.47 11.31 29.31
C ASP A 347 23.04 11.74 28.91
N HIS A 348 22.90 12.99 28.45
CA HIS A 348 21.66 13.46 27.86
C HIS A 348 21.45 12.77 26.51
N ILE A 349 20.33 12.05 26.38
CA ILE A 349 19.93 11.37 25.15
C ILE A 349 19.17 12.36 24.28
N ARG A 350 19.74 12.71 23.13
CA ARG A 350 19.10 13.63 22.17
C ARG A 350 18.06 12.91 21.35
N VAL A 351 16.91 13.53 21.11
CA VAL A 351 15.91 13.05 20.15
C VAL A 351 15.91 14.00 18.96
N LEU A 352 16.26 13.48 17.78
CA LEU A 352 16.41 14.25 16.55
C LEU A 352 15.54 13.65 15.46
N SER A 353 15.01 14.47 14.56
CA SER A 353 14.53 14.00 13.27
C SER A 353 15.69 13.81 12.30
N TYR A 354 15.47 13.07 11.21
CA TYR A 354 16.48 12.91 10.17
C TYR A 354 16.81 14.25 9.51
N GLU A 355 15.81 15.10 9.31
CA GLU A 355 16.01 16.46 8.80
C GLU A 355 16.94 17.28 9.70
N GLU A 356 16.73 17.27 11.02
CA GLU A 356 17.59 17.97 12.00
C GLU A 356 19.02 17.41 11.98
N LEU A 357 19.17 16.09 11.89
CA LEU A 357 20.48 15.44 11.80
C LEU A 357 21.21 15.83 10.50
N LYS A 358 20.49 15.83 9.36
CA LYS A 358 21.02 16.22 8.06
C LYS A 358 21.41 17.69 8.04
N GLN A 359 20.59 18.57 8.62
CA GLN A 359 20.93 19.99 8.76
C GLN A 359 22.22 20.17 9.55
N TYR A 360 22.35 19.52 10.71
CA TYR A 360 23.59 19.57 11.49
C TYR A 360 24.80 19.04 10.71
N ALA A 361 24.64 17.96 9.94
CA ALA A 361 25.70 17.42 9.09
C ALA A 361 26.12 18.42 8.00
N CYS A 362 25.17 19.12 7.40
CA CYS A 362 25.41 20.17 6.43
C CYS A 362 26.14 21.38 7.03
N GLU A 363 25.83 21.77 8.26
CA GLU A 363 26.54 22.84 8.98
C GLU A 363 27.99 22.44 9.34
N LYS A 364 28.23 21.16 9.61
CA LYS A 364 29.56 20.58 9.88
C LYS A 364 30.41 20.43 8.62
N SER A 365 29.80 20.31 7.44
CA SER A 365 30.45 20.05 6.15
C SER A 365 29.88 20.97 5.06
N THR A 366 29.66 20.48 3.84
CA THR A 366 28.83 21.18 2.85
C THR A 366 27.64 20.31 2.47
N CYS A 367 26.51 20.93 2.11
CA CYS A 367 25.29 20.23 1.72
C CYS A 367 25.53 19.24 0.57
N GLU A 368 26.40 19.60 -0.38
CA GLU A 368 26.73 18.77 -1.53
C GLU A 368 27.45 17.48 -1.11
N GLN A 369 28.39 17.57 -0.17
CA GLN A 369 29.10 16.42 0.37
C GLN A 369 28.15 15.49 1.14
N ILE A 370 27.25 16.06 1.94
CA ILE A 370 26.26 15.30 2.72
C ILE A 370 25.26 14.61 1.79
N THR A 371 24.79 15.29 0.74
CA THR A 371 23.90 14.70 -0.26
C THR A 371 24.59 13.56 -1.01
N ALA A 372 25.87 13.73 -1.39
CA ALA A 372 26.65 12.67 -2.03
C ALA A 372 26.89 11.48 -1.10
N LEU A 373 27.13 11.71 0.20
CA LEU A 373 27.27 10.66 1.22
C LEU A 373 25.96 9.87 1.37
N GLU A 374 24.83 10.57 1.51
CA GLU A 374 23.50 9.98 1.60
C GLU A 374 23.18 9.13 0.38
N TYR A 375 23.35 9.69 -0.82
CA TYR A 375 23.10 9.00 -2.08
C TYR A 375 23.97 7.74 -2.21
N SER A 376 25.26 7.86 -1.95
CA SER A 376 26.20 6.73 -2.00
C SER A 376 25.83 5.65 -0.97
N ALA A 377 25.42 6.04 0.24
CA ALA A 377 25.02 5.09 1.27
C ALA A 377 23.74 4.32 0.88
N ALA A 378 22.74 5.00 0.35
CA ALA A 378 21.50 4.37 -0.09
C ALA A 378 21.74 3.49 -1.33
N MET A 379 22.25 4.06 -2.43
CA MET A 379 22.27 3.42 -3.75
C MET A 379 23.32 2.31 -3.88
N ASN A 380 24.41 2.35 -3.11
CA ASN A 380 25.41 1.28 -3.11
C ASN A 380 25.07 0.14 -2.16
N THR A 381 23.98 0.25 -1.39
CA THR A 381 23.55 -0.81 -0.47
C THR A 381 22.67 -1.81 -1.20
N PRO A 382 23.07 -3.10 -1.25
CA PRO A 382 22.21 -4.14 -1.78
C PRO A 382 21.04 -4.36 -0.84
N GLY A 383 19.87 -4.71 -1.39
CA GLY A 383 18.66 -4.96 -0.61
C GLY A 383 17.50 -4.11 -1.10
N ASP A 384 16.43 -4.10 -0.31
CA ASP A 384 15.24 -3.30 -0.58
C ASP A 384 15.41 -1.84 -0.14
N ASN A 385 14.41 -1.02 -0.45
CA ASN A 385 14.40 0.40 -0.09
C ASN A 385 14.53 0.63 1.43
N ARG A 386 14.07 -0.30 2.28
CA ARG A 386 14.15 -0.16 3.74
C ARG A 386 15.60 -0.31 4.20
N GLU A 387 16.31 -1.31 3.69
CA GLU A 387 17.73 -1.50 4.00
C GLU A 387 18.60 -0.34 3.50
N GLN A 388 18.28 0.20 2.32
CA GLN A 388 18.94 1.39 1.78
C GLN A 388 18.69 2.63 2.64
N SER A 389 17.45 2.86 3.11
CA SER A 389 17.14 3.92 4.08
C SER A 389 17.88 3.73 5.40
N ILE A 390 17.90 2.50 5.94
CA ILE A 390 18.64 2.17 7.19
C ILE A 390 20.12 2.52 7.02
N LYS A 391 20.73 2.19 5.88
CA LYS A 391 22.12 2.52 5.62
C LYS A 391 22.35 4.03 5.55
N ALA A 392 21.47 4.77 4.88
CA ALA A 392 21.60 6.22 4.75
C ALA A 392 21.57 6.91 6.13
N VAL A 393 20.60 6.56 6.98
CA VAL A 393 20.54 7.12 8.35
C VAL A 393 21.71 6.66 9.22
N GLU A 394 22.18 5.42 9.07
CA GLU A 394 23.35 4.90 9.78
C GLU A 394 24.61 5.71 9.43
N GLN A 395 24.88 5.96 8.14
CA GLN A 395 26.04 6.73 7.71
C GLN A 395 25.96 8.19 8.16
N MET A 396 24.77 8.80 8.11
CA MET A 396 24.55 10.14 8.63
C MET A 396 24.83 10.20 10.14
N ALA A 397 24.30 9.25 10.90
CA ALA A 397 24.50 9.16 12.34
C ALA A 397 25.98 8.96 12.71
N LEU A 398 26.71 8.11 11.96
CA LEU A 398 28.15 7.89 12.13
C LEU A 398 29.00 9.13 11.82
N PHE A 399 28.58 9.92 10.82
CA PHE A 399 29.21 11.20 10.49
C PHE A 399 29.02 12.22 11.62
N CYS A 400 27.88 12.17 12.32
CA CYS A 400 27.52 13.04 13.45
C CYS A 400 27.69 12.36 14.83
N ARG A 401 28.63 11.42 14.96
CA ARG A 401 28.81 10.60 16.17
C ARG A 401 29.00 11.37 17.47
N GLU A 402 29.48 12.62 17.41
CA GLU A 402 29.64 13.49 18.58
C GLU A 402 28.32 13.84 19.27
N LEU A 403 27.20 13.70 18.56
CA LEU A 403 25.85 13.89 19.12
C LEU A 403 25.38 12.69 19.95
N ALA A 404 26.09 11.55 19.91
CA ALA A 404 25.72 10.37 20.68
C ALA A 404 25.90 10.61 22.21
N PRO A 405 25.00 10.07 23.06
CA PRO A 405 23.88 9.20 22.70
C PRO A 405 22.70 9.97 22.09
N MET A 406 22.04 9.36 21.09
CA MET A 406 20.90 9.95 20.41
C MET A 406 19.91 8.90 19.88
N ILE A 407 18.68 9.35 19.65
CA ILE A 407 17.58 8.66 19.00
C ILE A 407 17.22 9.50 17.78
N VAL A 408 17.29 8.91 16.58
CA VAL A 408 17.03 9.58 15.31
C VAL A 408 15.74 9.01 14.71
N LEU A 409 14.74 9.86 14.52
CA LEU A 409 13.46 9.56 13.91
C LEU A 409 13.54 9.79 12.41
N PHE A 410 13.03 8.84 11.61
CA PHE A 410 13.02 8.94 10.16
C PHE A 410 11.80 8.23 9.58
N PHE A 411 11.57 8.36 8.27
CA PHE A 411 10.61 7.55 7.53
C PHE A 411 11.32 6.58 6.59
N ALA A 412 10.79 5.38 6.47
CA ALA A 412 11.20 4.40 5.48
C ALA A 412 10.07 4.15 4.48
N PRO A 413 10.37 3.74 3.23
CA PRO A 413 9.34 3.31 2.30
C PRO A 413 8.65 2.01 2.72
N PRO A 414 7.41 1.76 2.27
CA PRO A 414 6.58 2.67 1.47
C PRO A 414 5.73 3.62 2.32
N TYR A 415 5.21 4.69 1.68
CA TYR A 415 4.17 5.54 2.24
C TYR A 415 2.96 5.61 1.30
N TYR A 416 1.80 5.28 1.85
CA TYR A 416 0.49 5.37 1.22
C TYR A 416 -0.33 6.41 2.00
N PRO A 417 -0.61 7.59 1.43
CA PRO A 417 -1.47 8.57 2.07
C PRO A 417 -2.88 8.03 2.30
N ALA A 418 -3.48 8.31 3.45
CA ALA A 418 -4.89 7.98 3.65
C ALA A 418 -5.77 8.83 2.74
N VAL A 419 -6.87 8.24 2.25
CA VAL A 419 -7.87 8.95 1.44
C VAL A 419 -9.26 8.59 1.92
N ASN A 420 -10.14 9.58 2.03
CA ASN A 420 -11.56 9.40 2.33
C ASN A 420 -12.41 10.48 1.66
N THR A 421 -13.39 10.08 0.86
CA THR A 421 -14.26 11.01 0.13
C THR A 421 -15.75 10.79 0.44
N SER A 422 -16.07 10.24 1.61
CA SER A 422 -17.46 9.95 2.00
C SER A 422 -18.33 11.20 2.15
N ASP A 423 -17.72 12.35 2.45
CA ASP A 423 -18.41 13.65 2.51
C ASP A 423 -18.66 14.27 1.12
N ASN A 424 -18.11 13.70 0.05
CA ASN A 424 -18.34 14.20 -1.31
C ASN A 424 -19.80 13.92 -1.75
N LYS A 425 -20.49 14.94 -2.28
CA LYS A 425 -21.92 14.85 -2.67
C LYS A 425 -22.20 13.79 -3.73
N ASP A 426 -21.28 13.63 -4.68
CA ASP A 426 -21.40 12.63 -5.75
C ASP A 426 -21.25 11.23 -5.16
N ILE A 427 -20.25 11.03 -4.28
CA ILE A 427 -20.06 9.77 -3.55
C ILE A 427 -21.28 9.42 -2.69
N GLN A 428 -21.90 10.38 -2.00
CA GLN A 428 -23.13 10.14 -1.23
C GLN A 428 -24.31 9.74 -2.13
N LYS A 429 -24.43 10.33 -3.32
CA LYS A 429 -25.46 9.97 -4.31
C LYS A 429 -25.23 8.57 -4.85
N LEU A 430 -24.00 8.23 -5.23
CA LEU A 430 -23.62 6.90 -5.71
C LEU A 430 -23.79 5.84 -4.62
N SER A 431 -23.38 6.14 -3.39
CA SER A 431 -23.53 5.26 -2.22
C SER A 431 -25.00 4.88 -1.99
N ARG A 432 -25.91 5.86 -2.01
CA ARG A 432 -27.35 5.60 -1.89
C ARG A 432 -27.87 4.73 -3.04
N SER A 433 -27.45 5.03 -4.28
CA SER A 433 -27.82 4.23 -5.45
C SER A 433 -27.37 2.77 -5.32
N LEU A 434 -26.14 2.52 -4.87
CA LEU A 434 -25.63 1.17 -4.63
C LEU A 434 -26.45 0.41 -3.58
N ILE A 435 -26.74 1.07 -2.45
CA ILE A 435 -27.55 0.47 -1.37
C ILE A 435 -28.96 0.14 -1.87
N GLU A 436 -29.62 1.06 -2.56
CA GLU A 436 -30.98 0.87 -3.07
C GLU A 436 -31.04 -0.20 -4.16
N TYR A 437 -30.07 -0.18 -5.08
CA TYR A 437 -29.98 -1.16 -6.17
C TYR A 437 -29.79 -2.58 -5.64
N THR A 438 -28.82 -2.78 -4.74
CA THR A 438 -28.53 -4.09 -4.17
C THR A 438 -29.69 -4.63 -3.34
N ASN A 439 -30.34 -3.77 -2.54
CA ASN A 439 -31.50 -4.14 -1.75
C ASN A 439 -32.67 -4.57 -2.63
N LYS A 440 -32.93 -3.84 -3.71
CA LYS A 440 -34.04 -4.10 -4.63
C LYS A 440 -33.83 -5.35 -5.48
N HIS A 441 -32.60 -5.56 -5.98
CA HIS A 441 -32.32 -6.60 -6.98
C HIS A 441 -31.75 -7.90 -6.39
N PHE A 442 -31.11 -7.84 -5.22
CA PHE A 442 -30.45 -9.01 -4.61
C PHE A 442 -30.88 -9.28 -3.16
N GLY A 443 -31.71 -8.42 -2.56
CA GLY A 443 -32.27 -8.64 -1.22
C GLY A 443 -31.32 -8.41 -0.05
N TYR A 444 -30.15 -7.81 -0.28
CA TYR A 444 -29.20 -7.37 0.75
C TYR A 444 -28.71 -5.96 0.45
N LYS A 445 -28.15 -5.29 1.46
CA LYS A 445 -27.54 -3.96 1.30
C LYS A 445 -26.03 -4.08 1.28
N LEU A 446 -25.37 -3.43 0.34
CA LEU A 446 -23.95 -3.10 0.52
C LEU A 446 -23.83 -1.99 1.58
N LEU A 447 -22.84 -2.09 2.46
CA LEU A 447 -22.62 -1.12 3.53
C LEU A 447 -21.39 -0.25 3.20
N PRO A 448 -21.50 1.09 3.32
CA PRO A 448 -20.35 1.97 3.16
C PRO A 448 -19.37 1.80 4.31
N VAL A 449 -18.08 1.75 4.00
CA VAL A 449 -16.98 1.81 4.96
C VAL A 449 -16.06 2.95 4.54
N ASP A 450 -15.74 3.84 5.48
CA ASP A 450 -14.96 5.04 5.19
C ASP A 450 -13.54 4.74 4.69
N TYR A 451 -12.89 3.74 5.29
CA TYR A 451 -11.52 3.35 4.96
C TYR A 451 -11.48 1.85 4.64
N PHE A 452 -10.98 1.51 3.45
CA PHE A 452 -10.60 0.14 3.15
C PHE A 452 -9.51 -0.33 4.11
N ASN A 453 -9.67 -1.53 4.69
CA ASN A 453 -8.74 -2.05 5.71
C ASN A 453 -7.45 -2.61 5.09
N GLY A 454 -7.44 -2.88 3.79
CA GLY A 454 -6.22 -3.10 3.02
C GLY A 454 -5.58 -1.78 2.60
N ILE A 455 -4.31 -1.85 2.23
CA ILE A 455 -3.67 -0.75 1.52
C ILE A 455 -4.21 -0.77 0.08
N SER A 456 -4.20 0.39 -0.57
CA SER A 456 -4.67 0.49 -1.94
C SER A 456 -4.06 1.69 -2.65
N ASP A 457 -3.84 1.57 -3.95
CA ASP A 457 -3.38 2.64 -4.83
C ASP A 457 -4.32 3.84 -4.95
N LEU A 458 -5.56 3.73 -4.44
CA LEU A 458 -6.43 4.90 -4.23
C LEU A 458 -5.75 6.00 -3.40
N SER A 459 -4.79 5.63 -2.55
CA SER A 459 -3.95 6.52 -1.75
C SER A 459 -3.22 7.60 -2.57
N TYR A 460 -3.02 7.36 -3.86
CA TYR A 460 -2.33 8.28 -4.77
C TYR A 460 -3.30 9.10 -5.65
N ALA A 461 -4.61 8.85 -5.56
CA ALA A 461 -5.61 9.48 -6.42
C ALA A 461 -6.06 10.87 -5.93
N VAL A 462 -5.98 11.15 -4.62
CA VAL A 462 -6.37 12.44 -4.03
C VAL A 462 -5.51 12.74 -2.81
N LEU A 463 -4.97 13.97 -2.74
CA LEU A 463 -4.24 14.45 -1.56
C LEU A 463 -5.20 15.08 -0.55
N GLN A 464 -5.14 14.67 0.73
CA GLN A 464 -6.04 15.15 1.79
C GLN A 464 -5.41 16.13 2.79
N ALA A 465 -4.13 16.46 2.60
CA ALA A 465 -3.38 17.36 3.47
C ALA A 465 -2.60 18.41 2.65
N PRO A 466 -2.25 19.57 3.23
CA PRO A 466 -1.39 20.55 2.58
C PRO A 466 -0.05 19.94 2.14
N LEU A 467 0.49 20.45 1.03
CA LEU A 467 1.78 19.97 0.49
C LEU A 467 2.93 20.10 1.49
N SER A 468 2.94 21.13 2.33
CA SER A 468 3.96 21.32 3.37
C SER A 468 3.99 20.16 4.36
N ASP A 469 2.82 19.68 4.76
CA ASP A 469 2.69 18.64 5.79
C ASP A 469 3.03 17.27 5.21
N MET A 470 2.78 17.09 3.91
CA MET A 470 3.16 15.89 3.16
C MET A 470 4.66 15.84 2.87
N ASP A 471 5.29 16.99 2.58
CA ASP A 471 6.74 17.07 2.32
C ASP A 471 7.59 16.72 3.55
N MET A 472 7.01 16.74 4.76
CA MET A 472 7.66 16.20 5.97
C MET A 472 8.10 14.74 5.81
N TYR A 473 7.40 13.97 4.97
CA TYR A 473 7.87 12.63 4.60
C TYR A 473 9.19 12.69 3.84
N ASN A 474 9.29 13.56 2.82
CA ASN A 474 10.47 13.68 1.97
C ASN A 474 11.69 14.24 2.74
N THR A 475 11.49 15.23 3.60
CA THR A 475 12.59 15.83 4.37
C THR A 475 13.16 14.87 5.42
N ASN A 476 12.35 13.89 5.85
CA ASN A 476 12.73 12.88 6.83
C ASN A 476 12.90 11.46 6.25
N LEU A 477 13.01 11.33 4.92
CA LEU A 477 13.31 10.09 4.21
C LEU A 477 14.82 9.98 3.95
N PRO A 478 15.56 9.09 4.64
CA PRO A 478 16.96 8.85 4.36
C PRO A 478 17.14 8.21 3.00
N GLY A 479 18.01 8.78 2.17
CA GLY A 479 18.23 8.36 0.78
C GLY A 479 17.53 9.25 -0.25
N GLY A 480 16.66 10.16 0.18
CA GLY A 480 16.05 11.17 -0.68
C GLY A 480 15.08 10.63 -1.72
N ARG A 481 14.73 11.51 -2.68
CA ARG A 481 13.75 11.22 -3.74
C ARG A 481 14.26 10.22 -4.77
N GLU A 482 15.58 10.08 -4.86
CA GLU A 482 16.30 9.13 -5.71
C GLU A 482 16.07 7.69 -5.25
N LEU A 483 15.91 7.48 -3.94
CA LEU A 483 15.56 6.19 -3.37
C LEU A 483 14.07 5.88 -3.52
N TYR A 484 13.22 6.82 -3.11
CA TYR A 484 11.77 6.67 -3.16
C TYR A 484 11.11 8.05 -3.21
N SER A 485 10.21 8.25 -4.16
CA SER A 485 9.55 9.54 -4.37
C SER A 485 8.04 9.38 -4.48
N ILE A 486 7.30 10.28 -3.84
CA ILE A 486 5.86 10.41 -4.03
C ILE A 486 5.59 11.74 -4.75
N PRO A 487 4.82 11.72 -5.86
CA PRO A 487 4.55 12.91 -6.67
C PRO A 487 3.45 13.78 -6.03
N PHE A 488 3.70 14.32 -4.83
CA PHE A 488 2.67 15.06 -4.08
C PHE A 488 2.11 16.26 -4.84
N GLN A 489 2.93 16.93 -5.64
CA GLN A 489 2.50 18.10 -6.42
C GLN A 489 1.49 17.70 -7.49
N GLU A 490 1.78 16.62 -8.20
CA GLU A 490 0.92 16.06 -9.24
C GLU A 490 -0.36 15.46 -8.62
N MET A 491 -0.23 14.79 -7.47
CA MET A 491 -1.39 14.27 -6.72
C MET A 491 -2.35 15.38 -6.31
N ALA A 492 -1.85 16.56 -5.93
CA ALA A 492 -2.70 17.70 -5.55
C ALA A 492 -3.53 18.24 -6.73
N CYS A 493 -3.15 17.94 -7.98
CA CYS A 493 -3.93 18.28 -9.17
C CYS A 493 -5.06 17.29 -9.45
N LEU A 494 -5.00 16.08 -8.88
CA LEU A 494 -6.06 15.07 -8.99
C LEU A 494 -7.13 15.33 -7.91
N THR A 495 -8.34 15.64 -8.35
CA THR A 495 -9.46 16.03 -7.46
C THR A 495 -10.66 15.10 -7.55
N ALA A 496 -10.60 14.08 -8.41
CA ALA A 496 -11.67 13.11 -8.59
C ALA A 496 -11.87 12.31 -7.29
N PRO A 497 -13.08 12.25 -6.71
CA PRO A 497 -13.32 11.46 -5.51
C PRO A 497 -13.10 9.97 -5.75
N VAL A 498 -12.90 9.21 -4.67
CA VAL A 498 -12.54 7.78 -4.74
C VAL A 498 -13.70 6.90 -4.31
N LEU A 499 -13.83 5.74 -4.95
CA LEU A 499 -14.79 4.71 -4.58
C LEU A 499 -14.19 3.34 -4.92
N ASN A 500 -14.35 2.38 -4.04
CA ASN A 500 -13.87 1.01 -4.23
C ASN A 500 -15.05 0.04 -4.17
N VAL A 501 -15.29 -0.67 -5.27
CA VAL A 501 -16.35 -1.66 -5.43
C VAL A 501 -15.78 -2.88 -6.15
N GLY A 502 -15.29 -3.85 -5.40
CA GLY A 502 -14.72 -5.08 -5.97
C GLY A 502 -15.47 -6.36 -5.58
N PRO A 503 -14.87 -7.53 -5.86
CA PRO A 503 -15.48 -8.83 -5.60
C PRO A 503 -15.50 -9.22 -4.12
N ILE A 504 -16.28 -10.24 -3.77
CA ILE A 504 -16.21 -10.86 -2.44
C ILE A 504 -15.10 -11.91 -2.46
N GLY A 505 -14.15 -11.74 -1.54
CA GLY A 505 -13.07 -12.69 -1.33
C GLY A 505 -12.79 -12.91 0.16
N LYS A 506 -12.07 -13.98 0.46
CA LYS A 506 -11.63 -14.31 1.82
C LYS A 506 -10.18 -14.73 1.82
N ASP A 507 -9.52 -14.54 2.95
CA ASP A 507 -8.16 -15.01 3.20
C ASP A 507 -7.10 -14.45 2.23
N ALA A 508 -7.19 -13.15 1.93
CA ALA A 508 -6.14 -12.41 1.23
C ALA A 508 -4.77 -12.70 1.88
N HIS A 509 -3.76 -12.94 1.05
CA HIS A 509 -2.38 -13.26 1.46
C HIS A 509 -2.21 -14.55 2.27
N LYS A 510 -3.20 -15.47 2.24
CA LYS A 510 -3.09 -16.80 2.86
C LYS A 510 -3.25 -17.92 1.85
N LYS A 511 -2.86 -19.14 2.26
CA LYS A 511 -3.00 -20.38 1.46
C LYS A 511 -4.44 -20.79 1.11
N THR A 512 -5.43 -20.17 1.74
CA THR A 512 -6.88 -20.39 1.54
C THR A 512 -7.57 -19.22 0.85
N GLU A 513 -6.81 -18.33 0.19
CA GLU A 513 -7.35 -17.26 -0.63
C GLU A 513 -8.38 -17.80 -1.63
N ARG A 514 -9.55 -17.17 -1.67
CA ARG A 514 -10.67 -17.62 -2.49
C ARG A 514 -11.63 -16.51 -2.89
N LEU A 515 -12.20 -16.65 -4.08
CA LEU A 515 -13.15 -15.75 -4.71
C LEU A 515 -14.56 -16.36 -4.75
N TYR A 516 -15.59 -15.59 -4.37
CA TYR A 516 -16.99 -16.01 -4.48
C TYR A 516 -17.56 -15.75 -5.89
N LEU A 517 -17.70 -16.82 -6.68
CA LEU A 517 -18.02 -16.74 -8.11
C LEU A 517 -19.41 -16.14 -8.42
N PRO A 518 -20.50 -16.51 -7.70
CA PRO A 518 -21.82 -15.95 -7.98
C PRO A 518 -21.88 -14.43 -7.84
N PHE A 519 -21.21 -13.87 -6.83
CA PHE A 519 -21.15 -12.42 -6.70
C PHE A 519 -20.27 -11.81 -7.79
N ALA A 520 -19.05 -12.34 -7.97
CA ALA A 520 -18.06 -11.80 -8.88
C ALA A 520 -18.54 -11.74 -10.34
N PHE A 521 -19.27 -12.75 -10.82
CA PHE A 521 -19.57 -12.89 -12.24
C PHE A 521 -21.06 -12.79 -12.62
N ASP A 522 -21.96 -12.61 -11.65
CA ASP A 522 -23.38 -12.32 -11.92
C ASP A 522 -23.84 -10.99 -11.30
N GLN A 523 -23.51 -10.73 -10.03
CA GLN A 523 -24.03 -9.57 -9.30
C GLN A 523 -23.17 -8.32 -9.52
N LEU A 524 -21.85 -8.42 -9.34
CA LEU A 524 -20.91 -7.31 -9.45
C LEU A 524 -20.94 -6.59 -10.81
N PRO A 525 -20.99 -7.27 -11.98
CA PRO A 525 -21.10 -6.58 -13.27
C PRO A 525 -22.35 -5.69 -13.36
N LYS A 526 -23.48 -6.12 -12.78
CA LYS A 526 -24.74 -5.37 -12.75
C LYS A 526 -24.65 -4.16 -11.82
N ILE A 527 -24.00 -4.33 -10.67
CA ILE A 527 -23.75 -3.27 -9.69
C ILE A 527 -22.86 -2.17 -10.30
N LEU A 528 -21.74 -2.56 -10.93
CA LEU A 528 -20.80 -1.62 -11.56
C LEU A 528 -21.43 -0.89 -12.75
N LYS A 529 -22.25 -1.59 -13.57
CA LYS A 529 -23.04 -0.93 -14.62
C LYS A 529 -23.99 0.12 -14.05
N ASN A 530 -24.75 -0.21 -12.99
CA ASN A 530 -25.65 0.75 -12.35
C ASN A 530 -24.89 1.97 -11.81
N LEU A 531 -23.74 1.76 -11.17
CA LEU A 531 -22.86 2.82 -10.67
C LEU A 531 -22.42 3.77 -11.79
N LEU A 532 -21.88 3.24 -12.89
CA LEU A 532 -21.35 4.06 -13.98
C LEU A 532 -22.45 4.83 -14.72
N LEU A 533 -23.62 4.21 -14.95
CA LEU A 533 -24.76 4.89 -15.57
C LEU A 533 -25.33 5.98 -14.64
N MET A 534 -25.40 5.73 -13.34
CA MET A 534 -25.80 6.75 -12.37
C MET A 534 -24.80 7.92 -12.33
N HIS A 535 -23.50 7.63 -12.39
CA HIS A 535 -22.44 8.64 -12.43
C HIS A 535 -22.42 9.43 -13.75
N GLN A 536 -22.80 8.80 -14.85
CA GLN A 536 -23.00 9.49 -16.12
C GLN A 536 -24.10 10.55 -16.01
N ASP A 537 -25.26 10.17 -15.49
CA ASP A 537 -26.47 11.00 -15.49
C ASP A 537 -26.48 12.11 -14.43
N GLN A 538 -25.59 12.05 -13.42
CA GLN A 538 -25.69 12.90 -12.24
C GLN A 538 -25.38 14.38 -12.41
#